data_AF-A0A7X6VI77-F1
#
_entry.id   AF-A0A7X6VI77-F1
#
_cell.length_a   1.000
_cell.length_b   1.000
_cell.length_c   1.000
_cell.angle_alpha   90.00
_cell.angle_beta   90.00
_cell.angle_gamma   90.00
#
_symmetry.space_group_name_H-M   'P 1'
#
loop_
_entity.id
_entity.type
_entity.pdbx_description
1 polymer ?
#
loop_
_entity_poly.entity_id
_entity_poly.type
_entity_poly.pdbx_seq_one_letter_code
_entity_poly.pdbx_strand_id
1 'polypeptide(L)'
;NNGIAATAYSIETTDQNGVLYIQKITALQIVNGGQTTASLAMALIKDKRDGAEEKLNSIFVPMKLSVVSPEKAQELIPNISRYANSQNKVSEADLWSNHPFHIRMEGISRRIVAPAVAGNQFGTHWYYERANGQYKQETYKATEATRKRFELQNPKTQMFTKTDLAKYMNILRELPHVASAGGQKSFAKFAEWASTQWEKNEAIFNEGYFRRMVSMAIIFKQADKIVKTQAWYNSYKANIVAYTISKIVYTVRTAYPEYAIDYRGIWARQGLSSAWVRQIEVISKSVYEFLIDESRPVENVTEWAKRESCWDQGKKLKLTLLPEFVSELTYKSQEQEQARDDRTVQKQVNKVNAMIQVADYGVENWKFLLSWNNTHPLLSPTDISFVNSAIAMERGKFPSEKHCAVILQILEKARMEGFPK
;
A
#
# COMPACT_ATOMS: atom_id res chain seq x y z
N ASN A 1 21.11 -8.30 -3.56
CA ASN A 1 21.86 -8.88 -4.69
C ASN A 1 22.26 -7.74 -5.59
N ASN A 2 23.48 -7.21 -5.48
CA ASN A 2 23.92 -5.98 -6.17
C ASN A 2 24.78 -6.28 -7.43
N GLY A 3 24.59 -7.45 -8.04
CA GLY A 3 25.31 -7.88 -9.25
C GLY A 3 24.41 -7.91 -10.48
N ILE A 4 24.96 -8.42 -11.59
CA ILE A 4 24.22 -8.71 -12.84
C ILE A 4 24.27 -10.20 -13.16
N ALA A 5 23.18 -10.72 -13.71
CA ALA A 5 23.14 -12.04 -14.33
C ALA A 5 23.04 -11.86 -15.84
N ALA A 6 23.95 -12.48 -16.57
CA ALA A 6 24.04 -12.33 -18.01
C ALA A 6 24.22 -13.68 -18.71
N THR A 7 23.79 -13.73 -19.97
CA THR A 7 23.96 -14.87 -20.86
C THR A 7 24.76 -14.46 -22.09
N ALA A 8 25.50 -15.40 -22.67
CA ALA A 8 26.24 -15.20 -23.91
C ALA A 8 26.27 -16.50 -24.72
N TYR A 9 26.50 -16.40 -26.03
CA TYR A 9 26.66 -17.58 -26.89
C TYR A 9 28.06 -18.18 -26.82
N SER A 10 29.06 -17.31 -26.71
CA SER A 10 30.46 -17.72 -26.54
C SER A 10 31.26 -16.62 -25.84
N ILE A 11 32.37 -17.03 -25.24
CA ILE A 11 33.39 -16.12 -24.70
C ILE A 11 34.75 -16.53 -25.23
N GLU A 12 35.60 -15.55 -25.50
CA GLU A 12 37.02 -15.75 -25.77
C GLU A 12 37.78 -15.20 -24.55
N THR A 13 38.70 -15.99 -24.01
CA THR A 13 39.41 -15.67 -22.78
C THR A 13 40.90 -15.79 -22.96
N THR A 14 41.67 -14.94 -22.31
CA THR A 14 43.13 -15.00 -22.25
C THR A 14 43.57 -15.20 -20.81
N ASP A 15 44.59 -16.03 -20.62
CA ASP A 15 45.24 -16.17 -19.32
C ASP A 15 46.37 -15.16 -19.23
N GLN A 16 46.35 -14.34 -18.18
CA GLN A 16 47.48 -13.50 -17.82
C GLN A 16 47.84 -13.79 -16.37
N ASN A 17 49.00 -14.41 -16.16
CA ASN A 17 49.54 -14.74 -14.84
C ASN A 17 48.60 -15.59 -13.96
N GLY A 18 47.87 -16.54 -14.56
CA GLY A 18 46.94 -17.42 -13.86
C GLY A 18 45.56 -16.80 -13.58
N VAL A 19 45.31 -15.61 -14.13
CA VAL A 19 44.01 -14.93 -14.06
C VAL A 19 43.38 -14.90 -15.44
N LEU A 20 42.16 -15.39 -15.53
CA LEU A 20 41.40 -15.47 -16.77
C LEU A 20 40.71 -14.13 -17.08
N TYR A 21 41.09 -13.48 -18.17
CA TYR A 21 40.47 -12.25 -18.66
C TYR A 21 39.59 -12.55 -19.87
N ILE A 22 38.38 -11.99 -19.88
CA ILE A 22 37.49 -12.10 -21.05
C ILE A 22 37.93 -11.06 -22.08
N GLN A 23 38.31 -11.51 -23.27
CA GLN A 23 38.66 -10.63 -24.39
C GLN A 23 37.43 -10.26 -25.23
N LYS A 24 36.50 -11.21 -25.39
CA LYS A 24 35.32 -11.01 -26.22
C LYS A 24 34.14 -11.83 -25.71
N ILE A 25 32.95 -11.26 -25.84
CA ILE A 25 31.68 -11.91 -25.54
C ILE A 25 30.78 -11.79 -26.76
N THR A 26 30.25 -12.92 -27.23
CA THR A 26 29.30 -12.95 -28.34
C THR A 26 27.87 -12.99 -27.82
N ALA A 27 27.03 -12.06 -28.30
CA ALA A 27 25.61 -11.95 -27.94
C ALA A 27 25.36 -11.85 -26.43
N LEU A 28 26.07 -10.93 -25.76
CA LEU A 28 25.86 -10.65 -24.34
C LEU A 28 24.45 -10.10 -24.10
N GLN A 29 23.71 -10.74 -23.21
CA GLN A 29 22.38 -10.31 -22.79
C GLN A 29 22.29 -10.28 -21.26
N ILE A 30 21.91 -9.14 -20.68
CA ILE A 30 21.63 -9.03 -19.24
C ILE A 30 20.20 -9.50 -19.00
N VAL A 31 20.05 -10.59 -18.26
CA VAL A 31 18.75 -11.22 -17.96
C VAL A 31 18.23 -10.87 -16.56
N ASN A 32 19.10 -10.39 -15.67
CA ASN A 32 18.74 -9.83 -14.36
C ASN A 32 19.78 -8.79 -13.92
N GLY A 33 19.37 -7.79 -13.14
CA GLY A 33 20.23 -6.70 -12.65
C GLY A 33 19.84 -5.32 -13.14
N GLY A 34 18.67 -5.15 -13.78
CA GLY A 34 18.23 -3.88 -14.35
C GLY A 34 18.20 -2.70 -13.36
N GLN A 35 17.94 -2.93 -12.07
CA GLN A 35 18.04 -1.89 -11.04
C GLN A 35 19.49 -1.42 -10.83
N THR A 36 20.45 -2.33 -10.80
CA THR A 36 21.89 -2.03 -10.69
C THR A 36 22.35 -1.24 -11.93
N THR A 37 22.02 -1.71 -13.13
CA THR A 37 22.38 -1.03 -14.39
C THR A 37 21.73 0.34 -14.50
N ALA A 38 20.45 0.48 -14.11
CA ALA A 38 19.75 1.75 -14.12
C ALA A 38 20.30 2.73 -13.07
N SER A 39 20.71 2.25 -11.89
CA SER A 39 21.30 3.09 -10.84
C SER A 39 22.66 3.64 -11.26
N LEU A 40 23.50 2.82 -11.90
CA LEU A 40 24.79 3.26 -12.45
C LEU A 40 24.62 4.22 -13.63
N ALA A 41 23.67 3.94 -14.53
CA ALA A 41 23.32 4.86 -15.62
C ALA A 41 22.80 6.21 -15.09
N MET A 42 21.98 6.19 -14.03
CA MET A 42 21.51 7.41 -13.37
C MET A 42 22.66 8.20 -12.74
N ALA A 43 23.61 7.52 -12.07
CA ALA A 43 24.79 8.18 -11.51
C ALA A 43 25.63 8.85 -12.60
N LEU A 44 25.87 8.17 -13.72
CA LEU A 44 26.60 8.72 -14.87
C LEU A 44 25.92 9.95 -15.49
N ILE A 45 24.59 9.93 -15.61
CA ILE A 45 23.83 11.02 -16.25
C ILE A 45 23.71 12.24 -15.34
N LYS A 46 23.57 12.04 -14.02
CA LYS A 46 23.26 13.10 -13.05
C LYS A 46 24.49 13.87 -12.57
N ASP A 47 25.62 13.20 -12.40
CA ASP A 47 26.82 13.77 -11.76
C ASP A 47 27.93 14.15 -12.76
N LYS A 48 27.58 14.47 -14.01
CA LYS A 48 28.53 14.92 -15.05
C LYS A 48 29.43 16.10 -14.64
N ARG A 49 29.06 16.86 -13.60
CA ARG A 49 29.82 18.01 -13.10
C ARG A 49 30.83 17.66 -11.98
N ASP A 50 30.78 16.44 -11.42
CA ASP A 50 31.52 16.04 -10.21
C ASP A 50 32.45 14.83 -10.42
N GLY A 51 32.99 14.65 -11.64
CA GLY A 51 33.91 13.55 -11.96
C GLY A 51 33.27 12.16 -11.85
N ALA A 52 31.98 12.04 -12.14
CA ALA A 52 31.23 10.78 -12.02
C ALA A 52 31.85 9.62 -12.82
N GLU A 53 32.45 9.90 -13.98
CA GLU A 53 33.15 8.91 -14.79
C GLU A 53 34.34 8.29 -14.04
N GLU A 54 35.15 9.11 -13.36
CA GLU A 54 36.27 8.63 -12.54
C GLU A 54 35.80 7.80 -11.34
N LYS A 55 34.71 8.21 -10.70
CA LYS A 55 34.11 7.46 -9.58
C LYS A 55 33.56 6.11 -10.02
N LEU A 56 32.88 6.07 -11.17
CA LEU A 56 32.34 4.83 -11.74
C LEU A 56 33.46 3.87 -12.18
N ASN A 57 34.62 4.36 -12.62
CA ASN A 57 35.78 3.53 -12.95
C ASN A 57 36.30 2.70 -11.76
N SER A 58 36.04 3.13 -10.52
CA SER A 58 36.42 2.37 -9.32
C SER A 58 35.36 1.35 -8.86
N ILE A 59 34.21 1.26 -9.53
CA ILE A 59 33.11 0.39 -9.14
C ILE A 59 33.19 -0.93 -9.90
N PHE A 60 33.28 -2.03 -9.14
CA PHE A 60 33.21 -3.38 -9.69
C PHE A 60 31.82 -3.96 -9.46
N VAL A 61 31.15 -4.36 -10.55
CA VAL A 61 29.85 -5.03 -10.49
C VAL A 61 30.08 -6.53 -10.66
N PRO A 62 29.76 -7.36 -9.65
CA PRO A 62 29.90 -8.80 -9.79
C PRO A 62 28.92 -9.31 -10.86
N MET A 63 29.44 -10.03 -11.84
CA MET A 63 28.67 -10.63 -12.93
C MET A 63 28.69 -12.15 -12.82
N LYS A 64 27.51 -12.77 -12.88
CA LYS A 64 27.39 -14.20 -13.19
C LYS A 64 27.08 -14.34 -14.68
N LEU A 65 28.06 -14.83 -15.44
CA LEU A 65 27.91 -15.08 -16.88
C LEU A 65 27.64 -16.56 -17.14
N SER A 66 26.57 -16.87 -17.86
CA SER A 66 26.24 -18.22 -18.31
C SER A 66 26.39 -18.31 -19.82
N VAL A 67 27.32 -19.15 -20.27
CA VAL A 67 27.53 -19.42 -21.70
C VAL A 67 26.55 -20.52 -22.13
N VAL A 68 25.71 -20.22 -23.12
CA VAL A 68 24.63 -21.09 -23.57
C VAL A 68 24.72 -21.25 -25.08
N SER A 69 24.68 -22.50 -25.57
CA SER A 69 24.70 -22.74 -27.02
C SER A 69 23.42 -22.21 -27.68
N PRO A 70 23.46 -21.73 -28.94
CA PRO A 70 22.30 -21.17 -29.62
C PRO A 70 21.06 -22.07 -29.62
N GLU A 71 21.26 -23.40 -29.71
CA GLU A 71 20.19 -24.39 -29.75
C GLU A 71 19.43 -24.48 -28.42
N LYS A 72 20.11 -24.25 -27.30
CA LYS A 72 19.50 -24.29 -25.95
C LYS A 72 19.12 -22.90 -25.44
N ALA A 73 19.52 -21.84 -26.15
CA ALA A 73 19.29 -20.45 -25.74
C ALA A 73 17.80 -20.14 -25.57
N GLN A 74 16.96 -20.63 -26.49
CA GLN A 74 15.52 -20.39 -26.49
C GLN A 74 14.80 -20.95 -25.25
N GLU A 75 15.34 -22.03 -24.66
CA GLU A 75 14.79 -22.64 -23.44
C GLU A 75 15.46 -22.08 -22.17
N LEU A 76 16.79 -22.00 -22.16
CA LEU A 76 17.54 -21.71 -20.94
C LEU A 76 17.53 -20.23 -20.58
N ILE A 77 17.53 -19.31 -21.53
CA ILE A 77 17.53 -17.86 -21.25
C ILE A 77 16.26 -17.45 -20.48
N PRO A 78 15.03 -17.82 -20.92
CA PRO A 78 13.81 -17.56 -20.15
C PRO A 78 13.83 -18.19 -18.76
N ASN A 79 14.36 -19.41 -18.63
CA ASN A 79 14.47 -20.10 -17.35
C ASN A 79 15.45 -19.40 -16.40
N ILE A 80 16.63 -18.99 -16.87
CA ILE A 80 17.61 -18.25 -16.06
C ILE A 80 16.99 -16.93 -15.57
N SER A 81 16.28 -16.21 -16.44
CA SER A 81 15.55 -14.99 -16.05
C SER A 81 14.47 -15.28 -15.00
N ARG A 82 13.63 -16.31 -15.24
CA ARG A 82 12.56 -16.73 -14.33
C ARG A 82 13.12 -17.10 -12.95
N TYR A 83 14.18 -17.91 -12.91
CA TYR A 83 14.76 -18.38 -11.65
C TYR A 83 15.53 -17.28 -10.91
N ALA A 84 16.23 -16.40 -11.63
CA ALA A 84 16.89 -15.23 -11.03
C ALA A 84 15.88 -14.27 -10.38
N ASN A 85 14.68 -14.13 -10.97
CA ASN A 85 13.58 -13.37 -10.37
C ASN A 85 12.86 -14.13 -9.25
N SER A 86 12.80 -15.46 -9.31
CA SER A 86 12.13 -16.30 -8.30
C SER A 86 12.86 -16.36 -6.95
N GLN A 87 14.14 -15.97 -6.89
CA GLN A 87 14.87 -15.81 -5.61
C GLN A 87 14.23 -14.74 -4.72
N ASN A 88 13.46 -13.81 -5.29
CA ASN A 88 12.47 -13.02 -4.56
C ASN A 88 11.10 -13.56 -4.96
N LYS A 89 10.50 -14.43 -4.14
CA LYS A 89 9.10 -14.86 -4.31
C LYS A 89 8.25 -13.58 -4.45
N VAL A 90 7.75 -13.27 -5.65
CA VAL A 90 6.78 -12.19 -5.84
C VAL A 90 5.62 -12.57 -4.95
N SER A 91 5.49 -11.86 -3.84
CA SER A 91 4.50 -12.23 -2.83
C SER A 91 3.11 -11.90 -3.40
N GLU A 92 2.07 -12.60 -2.98
CA GLU A 92 0.68 -12.15 -3.26
C GLU A 92 0.47 -10.70 -2.80
N ALA A 93 1.25 -10.28 -1.79
CA ALA A 93 1.34 -8.90 -1.35
C ALA A 93 1.93 -7.91 -2.39
N ASP A 94 2.82 -8.36 -3.27
CA ASP A 94 3.33 -7.52 -4.36
C ASP A 94 2.29 -7.37 -5.47
N LEU A 95 1.54 -8.44 -5.77
CA LEU A 95 0.39 -8.42 -6.70
C LEU A 95 -0.78 -7.56 -6.17
N TRP A 96 -1.01 -7.54 -4.86
CA TRP A 96 -2.08 -6.74 -4.25
C TRP A 96 -1.87 -5.23 -4.33
N SER A 97 -0.66 -4.76 -4.67
CA SER A 97 -0.37 -3.32 -4.86
C SER A 97 -1.27 -2.66 -5.92
N ASN A 98 -1.76 -3.45 -6.88
CA ASN A 98 -2.65 -2.99 -7.96
C ASN A 98 -4.13 -3.29 -7.69
N HIS A 99 -4.47 -3.81 -6.51
CA HIS A 99 -5.85 -4.12 -6.16
C HIS A 99 -6.72 -2.84 -6.20
N PRO A 100 -7.99 -2.91 -6.67
CA PRO A 100 -8.90 -1.76 -6.76
C PRO A 100 -9.04 -0.95 -5.47
N PHE A 101 -8.93 -1.62 -4.31
CA PHE A 101 -8.84 -0.96 -3.00
C PHE A 101 -7.78 0.15 -2.98
N HIS A 102 -6.55 -0.17 -3.37
CA HIS A 102 -5.46 0.79 -3.29
C HIS A 102 -5.59 1.92 -4.30
N ILE A 103 -6.05 1.61 -5.51
CA ILE A 103 -6.33 2.63 -6.55
C ILE A 103 -7.38 3.61 -6.03
N ARG A 104 -8.43 3.10 -5.39
CA ARG A 104 -9.45 3.96 -4.79
C ARG A 104 -8.88 4.81 -3.65
N MET A 105 -8.13 4.23 -2.73
CA MET A 105 -7.56 4.99 -1.61
C MET A 105 -6.58 6.06 -2.09
N GLU A 106 -5.84 5.78 -3.16
CA GLU A 106 -4.99 6.76 -3.84
C GLU A 106 -5.84 7.89 -4.44
N GLY A 107 -6.87 7.57 -5.22
CA GLY A 107 -7.76 8.58 -5.80
C GLY A 107 -8.41 9.48 -4.75
N ILE A 108 -8.89 8.89 -3.64
CA ILE A 108 -9.45 9.65 -2.51
C ILE A 108 -8.38 10.54 -1.88
N SER A 109 -7.16 10.02 -1.67
CA SER A 109 -6.02 10.76 -1.11
C SER A 109 -5.66 12.02 -1.91
N ARG A 110 -5.77 11.96 -3.25
CA ARG A 110 -5.47 13.11 -4.12
C ARG A 110 -6.59 14.15 -4.17
N ARG A 111 -7.81 13.79 -3.79
CA ARG A 111 -9.00 14.65 -3.90
C ARG A 111 -9.41 15.27 -2.56
N ILE A 112 -9.34 14.52 -1.47
CA ILE A 112 -9.78 15.01 -0.16
C ILE A 112 -8.74 15.96 0.40
N VAL A 113 -9.17 17.20 0.61
CA VAL A 113 -8.41 18.23 1.31
C VAL A 113 -8.65 18.09 2.81
N ALA A 114 -7.58 17.94 3.57
CA ALA A 114 -7.58 18.03 5.02
C ALA A 114 -7.75 19.49 5.47
N PRO A 115 -8.49 19.74 6.57
CA PRO A 115 -8.67 21.08 7.10
C PRO A 115 -7.35 21.81 7.35
N ALA A 116 -7.33 23.11 7.09
CA ALA A 116 -6.18 23.94 7.43
C ALA A 116 -6.04 24.04 8.95
N VAL A 117 -4.85 23.75 9.47
CA VAL A 117 -4.53 23.79 10.90
C VAL A 117 -3.24 24.54 11.16
N ALA A 118 -3.02 24.95 12.41
CA ALA A 118 -1.82 25.64 12.87
C ALA A 118 -1.52 26.97 12.14
N GLY A 119 -2.57 27.75 11.84
CA GLY A 119 -2.44 29.07 11.20
C GLY A 119 -2.21 29.04 9.69
N ASN A 120 -2.24 27.87 9.05
CA ASN A 120 -2.20 27.77 7.60
C ASN A 120 -3.48 28.32 6.96
N GLN A 121 -3.34 29.01 5.83
CA GLN A 121 -4.46 29.60 5.07
C GLN A 121 -5.13 28.62 4.09
N PHE A 122 -4.49 27.49 3.82
CA PHE A 122 -4.95 26.50 2.86
C PHE A 122 -4.90 25.10 3.49
N GLY A 123 -5.82 24.23 3.03
CA GLY A 123 -5.81 22.82 3.39
C GLY A 123 -4.78 22.04 2.58
N THR A 124 -4.39 20.87 3.10
CA THR A 124 -3.36 20.01 2.51
C THR A 124 -3.93 18.61 2.23
N HIS A 125 -3.17 17.75 1.54
CA HIS A 125 -3.58 16.39 1.25
C HIS A 125 -2.80 15.40 2.10
N TRP A 126 -3.49 14.36 2.57
CA TRP A 126 -2.83 13.18 3.09
C TRP A 126 -2.43 12.27 1.96
N TYR A 127 -1.16 12.30 1.56
CA TYR A 127 -0.64 11.56 0.42
C TYR A 127 -0.49 10.07 0.74
N TYR A 128 -1.30 9.24 0.08
CA TYR A 128 -1.15 7.79 0.10
C TYR A 128 -0.15 7.34 -0.96
N GLU A 129 0.96 6.74 -0.54
CA GLU A 129 1.97 6.14 -1.41
C GLU A 129 1.65 4.65 -1.63
N ARG A 130 1.02 4.36 -2.78
CA ARG A 130 0.63 3.00 -3.17
C ARG A 130 1.82 2.19 -3.67
N ALA A 131 2.67 2.81 -4.51
CA ALA A 131 3.87 2.20 -5.05
C ALA A 131 5.12 2.80 -4.38
N ASN A 132 6.12 1.96 -4.09
CA ASN A 132 7.33 2.42 -3.40
C ASN A 132 8.01 3.57 -4.17
N GLY A 133 8.19 4.70 -3.50
CA GLY A 133 8.87 5.87 -4.08
C GLY A 133 7.99 6.73 -5.00
N GLN A 134 6.69 6.46 -5.09
CA GLN A 134 5.75 7.26 -5.89
C GLN A 134 5.80 8.75 -5.53
N TYR A 135 5.87 9.10 -4.24
CA TYR A 135 5.95 10.50 -3.81
C TYR A 135 7.21 11.19 -4.35
N LYS A 136 8.35 10.48 -4.35
CA LYS A 136 9.60 11.01 -4.90
C LYS A 136 9.51 11.17 -6.41
N GLN A 137 8.82 10.25 -7.10
CA GLN A 137 8.64 10.29 -8.55
C GLN A 137 7.83 11.51 -9.01
N GLU A 138 6.81 11.94 -8.27
CA GLU A 138 6.01 13.15 -8.58
C GLU A 138 6.87 14.42 -8.74
N THR A 139 8.02 14.45 -8.08
CA THR A 139 8.93 15.61 -8.07
C THR A 139 10.24 15.36 -8.81
N TYR A 140 10.44 14.17 -9.40
CA TYR A 140 11.73 13.71 -9.91
C TYR A 140 12.28 14.55 -11.08
N LYS A 141 11.41 15.19 -11.87
CA LYS A 141 11.78 16.12 -12.95
C LYS A 141 11.10 17.49 -12.81
N ALA A 142 10.53 17.78 -11.64
CA ALA A 142 9.86 19.03 -11.39
C ALA A 142 10.89 20.16 -11.18
N THR A 143 10.57 21.36 -11.66
CA THR A 143 11.31 22.57 -11.29
C THR A 143 11.22 22.80 -9.78
N GLU A 144 12.13 23.58 -9.21
CA GLU A 144 12.12 23.86 -7.76
C GLU A 144 10.79 24.48 -7.31
N ALA A 145 10.22 25.39 -8.11
CA ALA A 145 8.91 25.99 -7.85
C ALA A 145 7.78 24.95 -7.85
N THR A 146 7.73 24.06 -8.84
CA THR A 146 6.73 22.99 -8.92
C THR A 146 6.86 22.01 -7.76
N ARG A 147 8.11 21.65 -7.40
CA ARG A 147 8.39 20.78 -6.26
C ARG A 147 7.93 21.42 -4.94
N LYS A 148 8.27 22.70 -4.70
CA LYS A 148 7.83 23.43 -3.50
C LYS A 148 6.31 23.49 -3.42
N ARG A 149 5.62 23.78 -4.53
CA ARG A 149 4.15 23.77 -4.60
C ARG A 149 3.57 22.39 -4.28
N PHE A 150 4.16 21.32 -4.81
CA PHE A 150 3.74 19.96 -4.52
C PHE A 150 3.94 19.60 -3.04
N GLU A 151 5.12 19.87 -2.47
CA GLU A 151 5.43 19.60 -1.05
C GLU A 151 4.59 20.47 -0.10
N LEU A 152 4.17 21.67 -0.53
CA LEU A 152 3.25 22.55 0.20
C LEU A 152 1.84 21.94 0.26
N GLN A 153 1.35 21.42 -0.86
CA GLN A 153 0.02 20.79 -0.96
C GLN A 153 -0.02 19.37 -0.39
N ASN A 154 1.12 18.67 -0.38
CA ASN A 154 1.26 17.28 0.04
C ASN A 154 2.42 17.14 1.02
N PRO A 155 2.34 17.66 2.26
CA PRO A 155 3.46 17.61 3.19
C PRO A 155 3.92 16.17 3.47
N LYS A 156 5.24 15.94 3.52
CA LYS A 156 5.80 14.61 3.89
C LYS A 156 5.30 14.09 5.24
N THR A 157 5.00 14.99 6.18
CA THR A 157 4.44 14.65 7.49
C THR A 157 3.02 14.06 7.39
N GLN A 158 2.29 14.37 6.32
CA GLN A 158 0.97 13.85 5.97
C GLN A 158 1.05 12.79 4.85
N MET A 159 2.16 12.08 4.73
CA MET A 159 2.29 10.95 3.81
C MET A 159 2.33 9.61 4.57
N PHE A 160 1.78 8.54 3.99
CA PHE A 160 1.89 7.17 4.51
C PHE A 160 1.89 6.16 3.37
N THR A 161 2.59 5.05 3.57
CA THR A 161 2.73 3.99 2.56
C THR A 161 1.66 2.91 2.72
N LYS A 162 1.55 2.02 1.72
CA LYS A 162 0.72 0.81 1.81
C LYS A 162 1.02 -0.06 3.04
N THR A 163 2.29 -0.11 3.46
CA THR A 163 2.72 -0.91 4.62
C THR A 163 2.38 -0.24 5.94
N ASP A 164 2.45 1.09 6.00
CA ASP A 164 1.99 1.87 7.15
C ASP A 164 0.48 1.72 7.32
N LEU A 165 -0.26 1.85 6.23
CA LEU A 165 -1.71 1.64 6.20
C LEU A 165 -2.08 0.29 6.81
N ALA A 166 -1.43 -0.79 6.36
CA ALA A 166 -1.70 -2.12 6.88
C ALA A 166 -1.47 -2.23 8.40
N LYS A 167 -0.41 -1.59 8.93
CA LYS A 167 -0.17 -1.56 10.37
C LYS A 167 -1.28 -0.81 11.11
N TYR A 168 -1.64 0.38 10.64
CA TYR A 168 -2.68 1.20 11.26
C TYR A 168 -4.01 0.46 11.33
N MET A 169 -4.39 -0.22 10.24
CA MET A 169 -5.65 -0.94 10.18
C MET A 169 -5.62 -2.24 10.98
N ASN A 170 -4.49 -2.94 11.06
CA ASN A 170 -4.37 -4.10 11.94
C ASN A 170 -4.42 -3.71 13.42
N ILE A 171 -3.82 -2.57 13.81
CA ILE A 171 -3.95 -2.02 15.16
C ILE A 171 -5.42 -1.70 15.48
N LEU A 172 -6.12 -1.02 14.57
CA LEU A 172 -7.55 -0.73 14.74
C LEU A 172 -8.39 -2.01 14.87
N ARG A 173 -8.01 -3.07 14.17
CA ARG A 173 -8.64 -4.41 14.24
C ARG A 173 -8.19 -5.23 15.45
N GLU A 174 -7.50 -4.63 16.42
CA GLU A 174 -7.02 -5.30 17.64
C GLU A 174 -6.04 -6.45 17.34
N LEU A 175 -5.17 -6.27 16.35
CA LEU A 175 -4.11 -7.21 15.97
C LEU A 175 -2.71 -6.61 16.21
N PRO A 176 -2.37 -6.17 17.44
CA PRO A 176 -1.06 -5.55 17.71
C PRO A 176 0.10 -6.53 17.51
N HIS A 177 -0.13 -7.83 17.69
CA HIS A 177 0.84 -8.89 17.46
C HIS A 177 1.22 -9.02 15.98
N VAL A 178 0.25 -8.84 15.08
CA VAL A 178 0.48 -8.80 13.63
C VAL A 178 1.23 -7.51 13.24
N ALA A 179 0.81 -6.36 13.77
CA ALA A 179 1.48 -5.09 13.49
C ALA A 179 2.95 -5.09 14.00
N SER A 180 3.21 -5.80 15.09
CA SER A 180 4.53 -6.04 15.69
C SER A 180 5.43 -6.98 14.87
N ALA A 181 4.85 -7.80 13.99
CA ALA A 181 5.57 -8.80 13.21
C ALA A 181 6.28 -8.23 11.96
N GLY A 182 6.17 -6.93 11.72
CA GLY A 182 6.85 -6.21 10.63
C GLY A 182 5.91 -5.85 9.47
N GLY A 183 6.41 -4.97 8.59
CA GLY A 183 5.61 -4.37 7.52
C GLY A 183 5.03 -5.40 6.54
N GLN A 184 5.82 -6.37 6.11
CA GLN A 184 5.37 -7.39 5.14
C GLN A 184 4.30 -8.31 5.71
N LYS A 185 4.50 -8.87 6.92
CA LYS A 185 3.50 -9.72 7.59
C LYS A 185 2.20 -8.96 7.87
N SER A 186 2.32 -7.72 8.35
CA SER A 186 1.16 -6.86 8.58
C SER A 186 0.40 -6.57 7.29
N PHE A 187 1.13 -6.29 6.21
CA PHE A 187 0.54 -6.06 4.90
C PHE A 187 -0.21 -7.29 4.37
N ALA A 188 0.41 -8.48 4.40
CA ALA A 188 -0.25 -9.71 3.98
C ALA A 188 -1.57 -9.96 4.73
N LYS A 189 -1.57 -9.78 6.07
CA LYS A 189 -2.77 -9.99 6.88
C LYS A 189 -3.87 -8.95 6.65
N PHE A 190 -3.48 -7.72 6.31
CA PHE A 190 -4.43 -6.69 5.93
C PHE A 190 -4.99 -6.92 4.53
N ALA A 191 -4.16 -7.34 3.58
CA ALA A 191 -4.56 -7.65 2.21
C ALA A 191 -5.62 -8.76 2.19
N GLU A 192 -5.40 -9.86 2.94
CA GLU A 192 -6.38 -10.95 3.11
C GLU A 192 -7.75 -10.40 3.55
N TRP A 193 -7.77 -9.63 4.63
CA TRP A 193 -9.00 -9.05 5.16
C TRP A 193 -9.66 -8.08 4.19
N ALA A 194 -8.88 -7.18 3.58
CA ALA A 194 -9.38 -6.13 2.72
C ALA A 194 -9.95 -6.72 1.42
N SER A 195 -9.34 -7.77 0.85
CA SER A 195 -9.90 -8.53 -0.28
C SER A 195 -11.25 -9.14 0.07
N THR A 196 -11.34 -9.86 1.19
CA THR A 196 -12.63 -10.45 1.64
C THR A 196 -13.70 -9.38 1.86
N GLN A 197 -13.35 -8.22 2.42
CA GLN A 197 -14.31 -7.14 2.60
C GLN A 197 -14.71 -6.48 1.27
N TRP A 198 -13.78 -6.37 0.33
CA TRP A 198 -14.03 -5.80 -0.98
C TRP A 198 -15.05 -6.63 -1.75
N GLU A 199 -14.87 -7.95 -1.76
CA GLU A 199 -15.81 -8.91 -2.38
C GLU A 199 -17.19 -8.85 -1.72
N LYS A 200 -17.25 -8.73 -0.39
CA LYS A 200 -18.52 -8.63 0.34
C LYS A 200 -19.26 -7.34 0.05
N ASN A 201 -18.55 -6.21 0.14
CA ASN A 201 -19.12 -4.87 -0.05
C ASN A 201 -18.02 -3.83 -0.18
N GLU A 202 -17.54 -3.60 -1.40
CA GLU A 202 -16.50 -2.59 -1.67
C GLU A 202 -16.88 -1.16 -1.23
N ALA A 203 -18.18 -0.84 -1.12
CA ALA A 203 -18.64 0.51 -0.77
C ALA A 203 -18.36 0.89 0.69
N ILE A 204 -17.87 -0.04 1.52
CA ILE A 204 -17.31 0.31 2.83
C ILE A 204 -15.99 1.10 2.69
N PHE A 205 -15.29 0.93 1.57
CA PHE A 205 -14.04 1.64 1.28
C PHE A 205 -14.35 2.93 0.53
N ASN A 206 -14.72 3.93 1.31
CA ASN A 206 -15.21 5.23 0.88
C ASN A 206 -14.40 6.37 1.52
N GLU A 207 -14.84 7.62 1.34
CA GLU A 207 -14.18 8.79 1.94
C GLU A 207 -14.14 8.75 3.47
N GLY A 208 -15.22 8.30 4.12
CA GLY A 208 -15.28 8.13 5.57
C GLY A 208 -14.26 7.10 6.08
N TYR A 209 -14.13 5.98 5.37
CA TYR A 209 -13.08 5.01 5.64
C TYR A 209 -11.69 5.62 5.46
N PHE A 210 -11.47 6.41 4.41
CA PHE A 210 -10.19 7.11 4.21
C PHE A 210 -9.86 8.08 5.34
N ARG A 211 -10.82 8.90 5.78
CA ARG A 211 -10.64 9.78 6.94
C ARG A 211 -10.31 8.98 8.19
N ARG A 212 -10.96 7.82 8.41
CA ARG A 212 -10.64 6.92 9.52
C ARG A 212 -9.21 6.37 9.43
N MET A 213 -8.75 5.96 8.25
CA MET A 213 -7.36 5.54 8.04
C MET A 213 -6.37 6.65 8.40
N VAL A 214 -6.66 7.88 7.98
CA VAL A 214 -5.83 9.04 8.31
C VAL A 214 -5.86 9.36 9.80
N SER A 215 -7.02 9.30 10.45
CA SER A 215 -7.11 9.47 11.90
C SER A 215 -6.28 8.43 12.65
N MET A 216 -6.24 7.19 12.18
CA MET A 216 -5.32 6.18 12.71
C MET A 216 -3.85 6.50 12.42
N ALA A 217 -3.52 7.07 11.25
CA ALA A 217 -2.16 7.54 10.96
C ALA A 217 -1.74 8.68 11.91
N ILE A 218 -2.65 9.61 12.22
CA ILE A 218 -2.43 10.68 13.21
C ILE A 218 -2.19 10.08 14.59
N ILE A 219 -3.10 9.21 15.07
CA ILE A 219 -2.96 8.53 16.37
C ILE A 219 -1.61 7.82 16.45
N PHE A 220 -1.25 7.04 15.43
CA PHE A 220 0.00 6.28 15.42
C PHE A 220 1.23 7.19 15.44
N LYS A 221 1.29 8.19 14.55
CA LYS A 221 2.43 9.10 14.45
C LYS A 221 2.62 9.93 15.71
N GLN A 222 1.53 10.32 16.37
CA GLN A 222 1.62 11.06 17.64
C GLN A 222 1.97 10.14 18.81
N ALA A 223 1.38 8.95 18.90
CA ALA A 223 1.76 7.95 19.90
C ALA A 223 3.24 7.57 19.79
N ASP A 224 3.78 7.40 18.59
CA ASP A 224 5.20 7.15 18.36
C ASP A 224 6.10 8.27 18.91
N LYS A 225 5.69 9.54 18.74
CA LYS A 225 6.40 10.68 19.31
C LYS A 225 6.29 10.71 20.83
N ILE A 226 5.08 10.56 21.37
CA ILE A 226 4.80 10.60 22.82
C ILE A 226 5.61 9.54 23.55
N VAL A 227 5.59 8.29 23.08
CA VAL A 227 6.34 7.19 23.70
C VAL A 227 7.84 7.49 23.66
N LYS A 228 8.37 7.99 22.55
CA LYS A 228 9.80 8.31 22.41
C LYS A 228 10.27 9.37 23.42
N THR A 229 9.39 10.27 23.87
CA THR A 229 9.74 11.35 24.81
C THR A 229 9.52 11.00 26.27
N GLN A 230 8.99 9.82 26.60
CA GLN A 230 8.76 9.42 27.98
C GLN A 230 10.07 9.08 28.69
N ALA A 231 10.21 9.48 29.95
CA ALA A 231 11.43 9.23 30.75
C ALA A 231 11.72 7.73 30.98
N TRP A 232 10.68 6.90 31.01
CA TRP A 232 10.80 5.44 31.18
C TRP A 232 11.11 4.71 29.87
N TYR A 233 11.04 5.38 28.71
CA TYR A 233 11.21 4.73 27.42
C TYR A 233 12.67 4.37 27.16
N ASN A 234 12.92 3.10 26.86
CA ASN A 234 14.25 2.58 26.53
C ASN A 234 14.29 1.88 25.15
N SER A 235 13.43 0.88 24.93
CA SER A 235 13.41 0.08 23.68
C SER A 235 11.98 -0.34 23.28
N TYR A 236 11.84 -1.11 22.20
CA TYR A 236 10.59 -1.75 21.75
C TYR A 236 9.45 -0.80 21.35
N LYS A 237 9.77 0.45 20.95
CA LYS A 237 8.79 1.49 20.63
C LYS A 237 7.65 1.04 19.71
N ALA A 238 7.99 0.37 18.60
CA ALA A 238 6.99 -0.07 17.63
C ALA A 238 5.96 -1.03 18.25
N ASN A 239 6.42 -1.91 19.16
CA ASN A 239 5.56 -2.84 19.89
C ASN A 239 4.71 -2.10 20.93
N ILE A 240 5.33 -1.22 21.73
CA ILE A 240 4.63 -0.42 22.75
C ILE A 240 3.51 0.40 22.10
N VAL A 241 3.79 1.12 21.01
CA VAL A 241 2.80 1.93 20.29
C VAL A 241 1.66 1.07 19.75
N ALA A 242 1.97 -0.06 19.10
CA ALA A 242 0.95 -0.95 18.55
C ALA A 242 0.01 -1.50 19.64
N TYR A 243 0.57 -1.98 20.75
CA TYR A 243 -0.21 -2.51 21.88
C TYR A 243 -0.97 -1.41 22.61
N THR A 244 -0.39 -0.22 22.80
CA THR A 244 -1.04 0.93 23.45
C THR A 244 -2.32 1.32 22.71
N ILE A 245 -2.22 1.55 21.40
CA ILE A 245 -3.37 1.99 20.61
C ILE A 245 -4.43 0.87 20.54
N SER A 246 -4.01 -0.37 20.29
CA SER A 246 -4.92 -1.52 20.25
C SER A 246 -5.64 -1.73 21.59
N LYS A 247 -4.94 -1.47 22.70
CA LYS A 247 -5.52 -1.58 24.04
C LYS A 247 -6.53 -0.47 24.33
N ILE A 248 -6.26 0.77 23.90
CA ILE A 248 -7.24 1.86 23.98
C ILE A 248 -8.51 1.50 23.19
N VAL A 249 -8.35 1.07 21.92
CA VAL A 249 -9.46 0.63 21.06
C VAL A 249 -10.26 -0.50 21.72
N TYR A 250 -9.58 -1.55 22.18
CA TYR A 250 -10.19 -2.69 22.86
C TYR A 250 -10.97 -2.27 24.11
N THR A 251 -10.40 -1.36 24.91
CA THR A 251 -11.01 -0.90 26.17
C THR A 251 -12.24 -0.08 25.90
N VAL A 252 -12.21 0.83 24.91
CA VAL A 252 -13.41 1.57 24.48
C VAL A 252 -14.50 0.58 24.03
N ARG A 253 -14.18 -0.38 23.16
CA ARG A 253 -15.17 -1.33 22.63
C ARG A 253 -15.80 -2.22 23.72
N THR A 254 -15.04 -2.59 24.75
CA THR A 254 -15.49 -3.56 25.76
C THR A 254 -16.08 -2.91 27.01
N ALA A 255 -15.50 -1.80 27.50
CA ALA A 255 -15.97 -1.11 28.69
C ALA A 255 -16.99 0.01 28.41
N TYR A 256 -17.05 0.52 27.18
CA TYR A 256 -17.94 1.59 26.75
C TYR A 256 -18.73 1.20 25.49
N PRO A 257 -19.62 0.18 25.57
CA PRO A 257 -20.24 -0.45 24.39
C PRO A 257 -21.10 0.47 23.52
N GLU A 258 -21.65 1.54 24.13
CA GLU A 258 -22.45 2.59 23.47
C GLU A 258 -21.60 3.69 22.83
N TYR A 259 -20.29 3.68 23.07
CA TYR A 259 -19.36 4.69 22.59
C TYR A 259 -18.39 4.14 21.55
N ALA A 260 -17.79 5.07 20.81
CA ALA A 260 -16.74 4.82 19.84
C ALA A 260 -15.71 5.95 19.89
N ILE A 261 -14.52 5.69 19.34
CA ILE A 261 -13.52 6.74 19.14
C ILE A 261 -14.04 7.73 18.09
N ASP A 262 -13.96 9.03 18.41
CA ASP A 262 -14.31 10.11 17.48
C ASP A 262 -13.21 10.35 16.44
N TYR A 263 -13.18 9.50 15.41
CA TYR A 263 -12.25 9.67 14.29
C TYR A 263 -12.51 10.94 13.48
N ARG A 264 -13.75 11.45 13.48
CA ARG A 264 -14.13 12.68 12.77
C ARG A 264 -13.52 13.90 13.46
N GLY A 265 -13.56 13.97 14.77
CA GLY A 265 -12.89 15.02 15.55
C GLY A 265 -11.38 15.01 15.36
N ILE A 266 -10.75 13.83 15.34
CA ILE A 266 -9.31 13.69 15.05
C ILE A 266 -8.97 14.20 13.64
N TRP A 267 -9.78 13.83 12.65
CA TRP A 267 -9.64 14.34 11.29
C TRP A 267 -9.85 15.87 11.23
N ALA A 268 -10.87 16.41 11.89
CA ALA A 268 -11.14 17.84 11.89
C ALA A 268 -9.98 18.64 12.51
N ARG A 269 -9.41 18.14 13.61
CA ARG A 269 -8.28 18.76 14.31
C ARG A 269 -6.93 18.50 13.65
N GLN A 270 -6.84 17.51 12.76
CA GLN A 270 -5.59 17.01 12.19
C GLN A 270 -4.53 16.66 13.26
N GLY A 271 -4.99 16.23 14.42
CA GLY A 271 -4.16 16.02 15.61
C GLY A 271 -4.92 15.45 16.79
N LEU A 272 -4.19 15.05 17.82
CA LEU A 272 -4.74 14.60 19.09
C LEU A 272 -4.95 15.78 20.05
N SER A 273 -5.99 15.68 20.88
CA SER A 273 -6.22 16.59 22.01
C SER A 273 -5.26 16.29 23.16
N SER A 274 -5.23 17.16 24.16
CA SER A 274 -4.50 16.91 25.42
C SER A 274 -4.99 15.65 26.14
N ALA A 275 -6.30 15.37 26.11
CA ALA A 275 -6.88 14.16 26.70
C ALA A 275 -6.34 12.89 26.04
N TRP A 276 -6.26 12.87 24.70
CA TRP A 276 -5.62 11.78 23.96
C TRP A 276 -4.14 11.63 24.29
N VAL A 277 -3.38 12.74 24.34
CA VAL A 277 -1.95 12.70 24.67
C VAL A 277 -1.75 12.05 26.03
N ARG A 278 -2.46 12.54 27.07
CA ARG A 278 -2.36 12.02 28.43
C ARG A 278 -2.80 10.57 28.53
N GLN A 279 -3.85 10.18 27.79
CA GLN A 279 -4.30 8.80 27.75
C GLN A 279 -3.23 7.86 27.18
N ILE A 280 -2.52 8.28 26.12
CA ILE A 280 -1.43 7.51 25.54
C ILE A 280 -0.25 7.42 26.52
N GLU A 281 0.11 8.50 27.20
CA GLU A 281 1.20 8.51 28.20
C GLU A 281 0.97 7.47 29.31
N VAL A 282 -0.24 7.45 29.89
CA VAL A 282 -0.60 6.52 30.96
C VAL A 282 -0.60 5.07 30.46
N ILE A 283 -1.28 4.80 29.35
CA ILE A 283 -1.46 3.42 28.87
C ILE A 283 -0.15 2.85 28.32
N SER A 284 0.66 3.68 27.66
CA SER A 284 1.93 3.22 27.09
C SER A 284 2.92 2.78 28.16
N LYS A 285 2.92 3.41 29.34
CA LYS A 285 3.72 2.96 30.48
C LYS A 285 3.30 1.57 30.95
N SER A 286 2.00 1.36 31.20
CA SER A 286 1.49 0.06 31.64
C SER A 286 1.69 -1.03 30.59
N VAL A 287 1.58 -0.68 29.30
CA VAL A 287 1.88 -1.60 28.19
C VAL A 287 3.37 -1.92 28.14
N TYR A 288 4.26 -0.95 28.36
CA TYR A 288 5.69 -1.19 28.42
C TYR A 288 6.04 -2.17 29.54
N GLU A 289 5.58 -1.91 30.76
CA GLU A 289 5.77 -2.77 31.93
C GLU A 289 5.28 -4.19 31.66
N PHE A 290 4.09 -4.33 31.05
CA PHE A 290 3.57 -5.63 30.63
C PHE A 290 4.46 -6.35 29.60
N LEU A 291 4.98 -5.65 28.59
CA LEU A 291 5.77 -6.27 27.53
C LEU A 291 7.13 -6.75 28.04
N ILE A 292 7.69 -6.08 29.05
CA ILE A 292 8.99 -6.44 29.66
C ILE A 292 8.86 -7.24 30.95
N ASP A 293 7.65 -7.64 31.33
CA ASP A 293 7.39 -8.39 32.56
C ASP A 293 8.21 -9.69 32.60
N GLU A 294 8.89 -9.96 33.71
CA GLU A 294 9.79 -11.10 33.87
C GLU A 294 9.07 -12.45 33.82
N SER A 295 7.77 -12.47 34.13
CA SER A 295 6.92 -13.68 34.08
C SER A 295 6.47 -14.05 32.66
N ARG A 296 6.86 -13.27 31.63
CA ARG A 296 6.50 -13.55 30.23
C ARG A 296 7.02 -14.93 29.78
N PRO A 297 6.25 -15.66 28.96
CA PRO A 297 6.63 -17.00 28.52
C PRO A 297 7.72 -17.02 27.43
N VAL A 298 8.12 -15.86 26.92
CA VAL A 298 9.12 -15.73 25.84
C VAL A 298 10.12 -14.65 26.24
N GLU A 299 11.38 -15.04 26.39
CA GLU A 299 12.44 -14.17 26.89
C GLU A 299 12.63 -12.90 26.03
N ASN A 300 12.71 -13.05 24.70
CA ASN A 300 12.84 -11.94 23.78
C ASN A 300 11.51 -11.16 23.65
N VAL A 301 11.50 -9.92 24.12
CA VAL A 301 10.32 -9.03 24.12
C VAL A 301 9.73 -8.82 22.71
N THR A 302 10.57 -8.72 21.68
CA THR A 302 10.06 -8.50 20.31
C THR A 302 9.42 -9.76 19.74
N GLU A 303 9.94 -10.95 20.05
CA GLU A 303 9.29 -12.22 19.68
C GLU A 303 8.04 -12.47 20.50
N TRP A 304 8.04 -12.09 21.79
CA TRP A 304 6.86 -12.13 22.64
C TRP A 304 5.73 -11.30 22.05
N ALA A 305 6.00 -10.03 21.74
CA ALA A 305 5.02 -9.11 21.20
C ALA A 305 4.41 -9.56 19.86
N LYS A 306 5.07 -10.46 19.12
CA LYS A 306 4.56 -11.02 17.85
C LYS A 306 3.61 -12.19 18.03
N ARG A 307 3.47 -12.75 19.24
CA ARG A 307 2.59 -13.89 19.51
C ARG A 307 1.17 -13.41 19.82
N GLU A 308 0.19 -14.13 19.31
CA GLU A 308 -1.23 -13.88 19.62
C GLU A 308 -1.50 -14.02 21.12
N SER A 309 -0.85 -14.98 21.79
CA SER A 309 -0.96 -15.17 23.23
C SER A 309 -0.48 -13.96 24.05
N CYS A 310 0.44 -13.14 23.53
CA CYS A 310 0.81 -11.87 24.16
C CYS A 310 -0.35 -10.89 24.15
N TRP A 311 -1.06 -10.80 23.03
CA TRP A 311 -2.27 -9.98 22.96
C TRP A 311 -3.39 -10.51 23.85
N ASP A 312 -3.56 -11.83 23.94
CA ASP A 312 -4.55 -12.43 24.86
C ASP A 312 -4.30 -12.08 26.32
N GLN A 313 -3.04 -12.01 26.74
CA GLN A 313 -2.68 -11.53 28.07
C GLN A 313 -2.85 -10.01 28.18
N GLY A 314 -2.45 -9.24 27.17
CA GLY A 314 -2.64 -7.78 27.14
C GLY A 314 -4.10 -7.34 27.26
N LYS A 315 -5.04 -8.11 26.69
CA LYS A 315 -6.49 -7.88 26.86
C LYS A 315 -6.93 -7.96 28.33
N LYS A 316 -6.26 -8.77 29.16
CA LYS A 316 -6.58 -8.95 30.59
C LYS A 316 -6.03 -7.83 31.49
N LEU A 317 -5.10 -7.00 30.98
CA LEU A 317 -4.63 -5.83 31.72
C LEU A 317 -5.81 -4.93 32.08
N LYS A 318 -5.99 -4.68 33.38
CA LYS A 318 -7.00 -3.74 33.88
C LYS A 318 -6.46 -2.33 33.71
N LEU A 319 -7.04 -1.59 32.77
CA LEU A 319 -6.67 -0.20 32.51
C LEU A 319 -7.92 0.67 32.58
N THR A 320 -7.78 1.81 33.24
CA THR A 320 -8.85 2.79 33.36
C THR A 320 -8.61 3.89 32.33
N LEU A 321 -9.63 4.17 31.52
CA LEU A 321 -9.60 5.35 30.65
C LEU A 321 -9.79 6.60 31.49
N LEU A 322 -9.04 7.64 31.18
CA LEU A 322 -9.09 8.91 31.88
C LEU A 322 -10.45 9.59 31.62
N PRO A 323 -11.09 10.23 32.62
CA PRO A 323 -12.38 10.90 32.44
C PRO A 323 -12.38 11.91 31.29
N GLU A 324 -11.30 12.69 31.14
CA GLU A 324 -11.13 13.63 30.05
C GLU A 324 -11.10 12.94 28.68
N PHE A 325 -10.52 11.75 28.57
CA PHE A 325 -10.52 10.97 27.33
C PHE A 325 -11.90 10.40 27.03
N VAL A 326 -12.58 9.87 28.05
CA VAL A 326 -13.94 9.33 27.93
C VAL A 326 -14.91 10.41 27.44
N SER A 327 -14.73 11.66 27.89
CA SER A 327 -15.55 12.80 27.46
C SER A 327 -15.41 13.16 25.97
N GLU A 328 -14.34 12.70 25.30
CA GLU A 328 -14.11 12.91 23.87
C GLU A 328 -14.57 11.72 23.00
N LEU A 329 -15.12 10.67 23.60
CA LEU A 329 -15.74 9.59 22.85
C LEU A 329 -17.06 10.06 22.22
N THR A 330 -17.41 9.47 21.09
CA THR A 330 -18.69 9.73 20.41
C THR A 330 -19.65 8.57 20.61
N TYR A 331 -20.94 8.80 20.41
CA TYR A 331 -21.92 7.72 20.42
C TYR A 331 -21.72 6.81 19.22
N LYS A 332 -21.74 5.51 19.47
CA LYS A 332 -21.61 4.47 18.44
C LYS A 332 -22.73 4.53 17.41
N SER A 333 -23.93 4.96 17.80
CA SER A 333 -25.06 5.16 16.90
C SER A 333 -24.77 6.22 15.83
N GLN A 334 -24.18 7.35 16.21
CA GLN A 334 -23.79 8.42 15.29
C GLN A 334 -22.74 7.94 14.28
N GLU A 335 -21.74 7.18 14.74
CA GLU A 335 -20.72 6.62 13.85
C GLU A 335 -21.31 5.57 12.88
N GLN A 336 -22.30 4.79 13.31
CA GLN A 336 -22.99 3.82 12.47
C GLN A 336 -23.89 4.48 11.42
N GLU A 337 -24.59 5.54 11.79
CA GLU A 337 -25.40 6.35 10.87
C GLU A 337 -24.53 6.95 9.78
N GLN A 338 -23.45 7.64 10.16
CA GLN A 338 -22.49 8.20 9.20
C GLN A 338 -21.90 7.14 8.27
N ALA A 339 -21.52 5.96 8.79
CA ALA A 339 -20.99 4.87 7.99
C ALA A 339 -22.04 4.26 7.02
N ARG A 340 -23.34 4.41 7.31
CA ARG A 340 -24.41 4.05 6.37
C ARG A 340 -24.53 5.09 5.26
N ASP A 341 -24.49 6.37 5.61
CA ASP A 341 -24.58 7.48 4.65
C ASP A 341 -23.39 7.50 3.69
N ASP A 342 -22.16 7.41 4.20
CA ASP A 342 -20.94 7.38 3.39
C ASP A 342 -20.95 6.23 2.39
N ARG A 343 -21.49 5.08 2.80
CA ARG A 343 -21.64 3.91 1.93
C ARG A 343 -22.74 4.10 0.89
N THR A 344 -23.84 4.77 1.24
CA THR A 344 -24.89 5.12 0.27
C THR A 344 -24.34 6.07 -0.79
N VAL A 345 -23.62 7.11 -0.36
CA VAL A 345 -22.92 8.04 -1.26
C VAL A 345 -21.92 7.29 -2.15
N GLN A 346 -21.09 6.42 -1.58
CA GLN A 346 -20.11 5.66 -2.35
C GLN A 346 -20.76 4.76 -3.40
N LYS A 347 -21.90 4.13 -3.08
CA LYS A 347 -22.66 3.33 -4.06
C LYS A 347 -23.11 4.19 -5.24
N GLN A 348 -23.59 5.41 -5.02
CA GLN A 348 -23.97 6.30 -6.12
C GLN A 348 -22.75 6.72 -6.95
N VAL A 349 -21.64 7.07 -6.29
CA VAL A 349 -20.37 7.37 -6.97
C VAL A 349 -19.92 6.20 -7.85
N ASN A 350 -20.01 4.96 -7.36
CA ASN A 350 -19.62 3.78 -8.12
C ASN A 350 -20.48 3.58 -9.37
N LYS A 351 -21.78 3.84 -9.29
CA LYS A 351 -22.67 3.77 -10.45
C LYS A 351 -22.35 4.83 -11.50
N VAL A 352 -22.14 6.09 -11.06
CA VAL A 352 -21.73 7.18 -11.96
C VAL A 352 -20.40 6.85 -12.63
N ASN A 353 -19.42 6.38 -11.87
CA ASN A 353 -18.12 5.97 -12.41
C ASN A 353 -18.24 4.82 -13.40
N ALA A 354 -19.15 3.86 -13.18
CA ALA A 354 -19.39 2.78 -14.12
C ALA A 354 -19.95 3.29 -15.45
N MET A 355 -20.87 4.26 -15.40
CA MET A 355 -21.39 4.91 -16.61
C MET A 355 -20.27 5.65 -17.37
N ILE A 356 -19.46 6.44 -16.67
CA ILE A 356 -18.33 7.16 -17.27
C ILE A 356 -17.36 6.18 -17.94
N GLN A 357 -16.97 5.10 -17.25
CA GLN A 357 -16.07 4.10 -17.82
C GLN A 357 -16.67 3.40 -19.05
N VAL A 358 -17.97 3.12 -19.06
CA VAL A 358 -18.62 2.53 -20.23
C VAL A 358 -18.60 3.49 -21.42
N ALA A 359 -18.84 4.77 -21.17
CA ALA A 359 -18.77 5.81 -22.18
C ALA A 359 -17.34 6.00 -22.72
N ASP A 360 -16.37 6.16 -21.81
CA ASP A 360 -14.96 6.41 -22.12
C ASP A 360 -14.30 5.23 -22.85
N TYR A 361 -14.74 4.00 -22.58
CA TYR A 361 -14.26 2.84 -23.33
C TYR A 361 -14.64 2.93 -24.81
N GLY A 362 -15.72 3.62 -25.16
CA GLY A 362 -16.09 3.92 -26.55
C GLY A 362 -16.76 2.77 -27.29
N VAL A 363 -17.72 3.11 -28.15
CA VAL A 363 -18.54 2.14 -28.90
C VAL A 363 -17.71 1.16 -29.72
N GLU A 364 -16.66 1.63 -30.37
CA GLU A 364 -15.82 0.79 -31.25
C GLU A 364 -15.09 -0.31 -30.48
N ASN A 365 -14.67 -0.06 -29.25
CA ASN A 365 -14.03 -1.08 -28.42
C ASN A 365 -15.05 -2.12 -27.92
N TRP A 366 -16.31 -1.71 -27.68
CA TRP A 366 -17.40 -2.66 -27.37
C TRP A 366 -17.73 -3.57 -28.58
N LYS A 367 -17.73 -3.02 -29.79
CA LYS A 367 -17.86 -3.82 -31.03
C LYS A 367 -16.70 -4.79 -31.18
N PHE A 368 -15.48 -4.33 -30.88
CA PHE A 368 -14.29 -5.18 -30.93
C PHE A 368 -14.37 -6.34 -29.93
N LEU A 369 -14.89 -6.12 -28.73
CA LEU A 369 -15.13 -7.18 -27.75
C LEU A 369 -16.08 -8.27 -28.30
N LEU A 370 -17.16 -7.89 -28.98
CA LEU A 370 -18.06 -8.87 -29.61
C LEU A 370 -17.39 -9.61 -30.77
N SER A 371 -16.60 -8.91 -31.58
CA SER A 371 -15.83 -9.54 -32.66
C SER A 371 -14.81 -10.55 -32.11
N TRP A 372 -14.14 -10.23 -31.01
CA TRP A 372 -13.20 -11.12 -30.35
C TRP A 372 -13.91 -12.35 -29.77
N ASN A 373 -15.10 -12.19 -29.20
CA ASN A 373 -15.91 -13.30 -28.69
C ASN A 373 -16.31 -14.31 -29.77
N ASN A 374 -16.37 -13.92 -31.05
CA ASN A 374 -16.66 -14.87 -32.14
C ASN A 374 -15.52 -15.88 -32.37
N THR A 375 -14.28 -15.48 -32.11
CA THR A 375 -13.11 -16.35 -32.22
C THR A 375 -12.74 -17.01 -30.89
N HIS A 376 -13.18 -16.42 -29.77
CA HIS A 376 -12.96 -16.91 -28.41
C HIS A 376 -14.29 -16.93 -27.62
N PRO A 377 -15.14 -17.97 -27.82
CA PRO A 377 -16.48 -18.00 -27.22
C PRO A 377 -16.41 -18.02 -25.69
N LEU A 378 -16.71 -16.88 -25.07
CA LEU A 378 -16.64 -16.67 -23.63
C LEU A 378 -17.96 -16.09 -23.05
N LEU A 379 -18.62 -15.25 -23.84
CA LEU A 379 -19.79 -14.47 -23.45
C LEU A 379 -21.07 -15.26 -23.69
N SER A 380 -21.95 -15.28 -22.69
CA SER A 380 -23.29 -15.85 -22.81
C SER A 380 -24.21 -14.95 -23.67
N PRO A 381 -25.36 -15.45 -24.15
CA PRO A 381 -26.34 -14.60 -24.84
C PRO A 381 -26.78 -13.38 -24.02
N THR A 382 -26.86 -13.53 -22.70
CA THR A 382 -27.15 -12.43 -21.76
C THR A 382 -26.02 -11.40 -21.72
N ASP A 383 -24.76 -11.85 -21.67
CA ASP A 383 -23.60 -10.96 -21.69
C ASP A 383 -23.54 -10.15 -22.99
N ILE A 384 -23.79 -10.82 -24.12
CA ILE A 384 -23.85 -10.19 -25.44
C ILE A 384 -24.95 -9.11 -25.49
N SER A 385 -26.12 -9.37 -24.89
CA SER A 385 -27.20 -8.37 -24.79
C SER A 385 -26.75 -7.11 -24.01
N PHE A 386 -26.03 -7.29 -22.91
CA PHE A 386 -25.48 -6.16 -22.16
C PHE A 386 -24.44 -5.37 -22.96
N VAL A 387 -23.50 -6.04 -23.64
CA VAL A 387 -22.50 -5.35 -24.49
C VAL A 387 -23.19 -4.63 -25.66
N ASN A 388 -24.21 -5.23 -26.27
CA ASN A 388 -25.01 -4.56 -27.31
C ASN A 388 -25.71 -3.29 -26.79
N SER A 389 -26.11 -3.26 -25.52
CA SER A 389 -26.67 -2.05 -24.93
C SER A 389 -25.63 -0.92 -24.83
N ALA A 390 -24.34 -1.22 -24.62
CA ALA A 390 -23.28 -0.22 -24.70
C ALA A 390 -23.03 0.25 -26.14
N ILE A 391 -23.11 -0.65 -27.13
CA ILE A 391 -22.97 -0.29 -28.54
C ILE A 391 -24.09 0.66 -28.98
N ALA A 392 -25.30 0.49 -28.45
CA ALA A 392 -26.46 1.34 -28.74
C ALA A 392 -26.25 2.84 -28.39
N MET A 393 -25.18 3.18 -27.67
CA MET A 393 -24.77 4.58 -27.47
C MET A 393 -24.52 5.32 -28.78
N GLU A 394 -24.11 4.64 -29.86
CA GLU A 394 -23.96 5.25 -31.20
C GLU A 394 -25.29 5.82 -31.73
N ARG A 395 -26.42 5.33 -31.22
CA ARG A 395 -27.79 5.74 -31.58
C ARG A 395 -28.43 6.63 -30.51
N GLY A 396 -27.62 7.16 -29.60
CA GLY A 396 -28.07 8.00 -28.48
C GLY A 396 -28.76 7.24 -27.34
N LYS A 397 -28.73 5.90 -27.31
CA LYS A 397 -29.32 5.11 -26.23
C LYS A 397 -28.24 4.66 -25.24
N PHE A 398 -28.29 5.19 -24.02
CA PHE A 398 -27.32 4.85 -22.98
C PHE A 398 -27.81 3.67 -22.11
N PRO A 399 -26.94 2.73 -21.70
CA PRO A 399 -27.31 1.65 -20.77
C PRO A 399 -27.79 2.17 -19.42
N SER A 400 -28.64 1.41 -18.72
CA SER A 400 -29.00 1.77 -17.34
C SER A 400 -27.79 1.68 -16.39
N GLU A 401 -27.83 2.40 -15.26
CA GLU A 401 -26.79 2.35 -14.22
C GLU A 401 -26.42 0.90 -13.82
N LYS A 402 -27.43 0.04 -13.69
CA LYS A 402 -27.25 -1.37 -13.34
C LYS A 402 -26.57 -2.15 -14.46
N HIS A 403 -26.91 -1.85 -15.72
CA HIS A 403 -26.28 -2.50 -16.87
C HIS A 403 -24.82 -2.09 -17.03
N CYS A 404 -24.47 -0.82 -16.78
CA CYS A 404 -23.08 -0.37 -16.87
C CYS A 404 -22.15 -1.16 -15.93
N ALA A 405 -22.59 -1.47 -14.71
CA ALA A 405 -21.82 -2.28 -13.78
C ALA A 405 -21.58 -3.71 -14.32
N VAL A 406 -22.60 -4.33 -14.91
CA VAL A 406 -22.50 -5.68 -15.51
C VAL A 406 -21.61 -5.67 -16.74
N ILE A 407 -21.73 -4.65 -17.61
CA ILE A 407 -20.90 -4.49 -18.81
C ILE A 407 -19.41 -4.45 -18.46
N LEU A 408 -19.03 -3.72 -17.40
CA LEU A 408 -17.64 -3.66 -16.96
C LEU A 408 -17.15 -4.99 -16.36
N GLN A 409 -18.00 -5.75 -15.69
CA GLN A 409 -17.65 -7.10 -15.23
C GLN A 409 -17.41 -8.06 -16.41
N ILE A 410 -18.21 -7.94 -17.47
CA ILE A 410 -18.02 -8.69 -18.71
C ILE A 410 -16.69 -8.34 -19.36
N LEU A 411 -16.34 -7.04 -19.44
CA LEU A 411 -15.05 -6.59 -19.97
C LEU A 411 -13.87 -7.17 -19.17
N GLU A 412 -13.96 -7.15 -17.84
CA GLU A 412 -12.90 -7.68 -16.98
C GLU A 412 -12.77 -9.20 -17.11
N LYS A 413 -13.89 -9.92 -17.20
CA LYS A 413 -13.91 -11.36 -17.51
C LYS A 413 -13.19 -11.65 -18.82
N ALA A 414 -13.47 -10.88 -19.89
CA ALA A 414 -12.78 -11.04 -21.17
C ALA A 414 -11.28 -10.77 -21.07
N ARG A 415 -10.87 -9.74 -20.31
CA ARG A 415 -9.46 -9.41 -20.10
C ARG A 415 -8.69 -10.51 -19.37
N MET A 416 -9.32 -11.17 -18.40
CA MET A 416 -8.71 -12.33 -17.72
C MET A 416 -8.44 -13.49 -18.68
N GLU A 417 -9.26 -13.63 -19.72
CA GLU A 417 -9.12 -14.66 -20.77
C GLU A 417 -8.28 -14.18 -21.98
N GLY A 418 -7.58 -13.05 -21.84
CA GLY A 418 -6.61 -12.59 -22.85
C GLY A 418 -7.11 -11.51 -23.81
N PHE A 419 -8.30 -10.95 -23.61
CA PHE A 419 -8.74 -9.78 -24.38
C PHE A 419 -7.82 -8.58 -24.09
N PRO A 420 -7.30 -7.88 -25.11
CA PRO A 420 -6.38 -6.77 -24.92
C PRO A 420 -7.00 -5.59 -24.15
N LYS A 421 -6.15 -4.80 -23.49
CA LYS A 421 -6.56 -3.72 -22.60
C LYS A 421 -7.12 -2.50 -23.32
#